data_AF-B0DX69-F1
#
_entry.id   AF-B0DX69-F1
#
_cell.length_a   1.000
_cell.length_b   1.000
_cell.length_c   1.000
_cell.angle_alpha   90.00
_cell.angle_beta   90.00
_cell.angle_gamma   90.00
#
_symmetry.space_group_name_H-M   'P 1'
#
loop_
_entity.id
_entity.type
_entity.pdbx_description
1 polymer ?
#
loop_
_entity_poly.entity_id
_entity_poly.type
_entity_poly.pdbx_seq_one_letter_code
_entity_poly.pdbx_strand_id
1 'polypeptide(L)'
;MSSGSSLSLFDQEQSIYEADLETTLLIAQLAQQDLEELTSACKGKGRADKPRSDHEIALEIQNEQLNEWRTFLEDAKLARSIGAALQTDQNTLNAFSIMEEAAVEDHRVAEILSQGGDLPEPTPTQKLLEDPALFVETPPSQYVLSRRWVACTVCNDYIRFQECLHTSCDHHYCRDCIISLVEAFTRDESLFPLRCCQQPIPPEQASTFLNARLRSLFDVKLREFGTPAQTRVYCVLPTCSAFLGSSEAVAAFTAIRCPQCQSLTCSSCKQAGHDAGDCSENATVKELKALALAEHWQTCPGCHAIVELQHGCYHMTCRCHTQFCYLCAVPWKNCGCDQWDDRRLLVAAEQRVENEVGVAVRVEQPLLFRELVQQRARTLHENHECVSHVWDDCPRGTCGECGIYYHYFLKVCCILLDAAG
;
A
#
# COMPACT_ATOMS: atom_id res chain seq x y z
N MET A 1 49.71 37.88 27.64
CA MET A 1 48.45 38.63 27.44
C MET A 1 47.61 37.78 26.50
N SER A 2 46.69 37.01 27.08
CA SER A 2 45.85 36.06 26.38
C SER A 2 44.66 36.80 25.79
N SER A 3 44.58 36.87 24.47
CA SER A 3 43.45 37.43 23.74
C SER A 3 42.33 36.39 23.69
N GLY A 4 41.36 36.53 24.60
CA GLY A 4 40.12 35.75 24.56
C GLY A 4 39.27 36.18 23.37
N SER A 5 39.04 35.26 22.44
CA SER A 5 38.05 35.40 21.38
C SER A 5 36.67 35.11 21.98
N SER A 6 35.86 36.14 22.19
CA SER A 6 34.44 35.98 22.53
C SER A 6 33.71 35.44 21.31
N LEU A 7 33.33 34.16 21.35
CA LEU A 7 32.42 33.58 20.37
C LEU A 7 31.08 34.33 20.43
N SER A 8 30.59 34.75 19.27
CA SER A 8 29.35 35.49 19.15
C SER A 8 28.16 34.55 19.35
N LEU A 9 27.05 35.05 19.90
CA LEU A 9 25.78 34.30 20.04
C LEU A 9 25.27 33.73 18.71
N PHE A 10 25.66 34.33 17.59
CA PHE A 10 25.36 33.86 16.22
C PHE A 10 26.06 32.54 15.86
N ASP A 11 27.26 32.28 16.40
CA ASP A 11 27.99 31.03 16.13
C ASP A 11 27.39 29.83 16.88
N GLN A 12 26.62 30.07 17.95
CA GLN A 12 25.89 29.02 18.67
C GLN A 12 24.57 28.64 17.98
N GLU A 13 23.91 29.56 17.27
CA GLU A 13 22.69 29.28 16.50
C GLU A 13 22.98 28.47 15.23
N GLN A 14 24.17 28.61 14.64
CA GLN A 14 24.56 27.87 13.43
C GLN A 14 24.81 26.37 13.67
N SER A 15 25.08 25.98 14.92
CA SER A 15 25.25 24.57 15.33
C SER A 15 23.96 23.75 15.25
N ILE A 16 22.80 24.41 15.39
CA ILE A 16 21.47 23.78 15.30
C ILE A 16 21.09 23.53 13.83
N TYR A 17 21.69 24.27 12.89
CA TYR A 17 21.40 24.18 11.45
C TYR A 17 22.01 22.98 10.73
N GLU A 18 22.93 22.23 11.36
CA GLU A 18 23.39 20.92 10.86
C GLU A 18 22.69 19.72 11.52
N ALA A 19 21.82 19.97 12.51
CA ALA A 19 21.07 18.90 13.14
C ALA A 19 19.98 18.41 12.18
N ASP A 20 20.01 17.12 11.87
CA ASP A 20 18.96 16.44 11.13
C ASP A 20 17.64 16.61 11.88
N LEU A 21 16.76 17.50 11.39
CA LEU A 21 15.48 17.83 12.03
C LEU A 21 14.66 16.57 12.37
N GLU A 22 14.77 15.54 11.54
CA GLU A 22 14.10 14.25 11.76
C GLU A 22 14.71 13.49 12.95
N THR A 23 16.04 13.41 13.03
CA THR A 23 16.73 12.87 14.21
C THR A 23 16.40 13.66 15.47
N THR A 24 16.41 14.99 15.43
CA THR A 24 16.10 15.83 16.60
C THR A 24 14.65 15.65 17.05
N LEU A 25 13.72 15.57 16.11
CA LEU A 25 12.31 15.29 16.40
C LEU A 25 12.13 13.91 17.04
N LEU A 26 12.82 12.89 16.53
CA LEU A 26 12.80 11.55 17.09
C LEU A 26 13.37 11.51 18.51
N ILE A 27 14.46 12.24 18.79
CA ILE A 27 15.03 12.35 20.13
C ILE A 27 14.02 12.97 21.10
N ALA A 28 13.34 14.05 20.69
CA ALA A 28 12.32 14.70 21.51
C ALA A 28 11.13 13.76 21.81
N GLN A 29 10.68 12.98 20.81
CA GLN A 29 9.61 11.98 20.96
C GLN A 29 9.99 10.86 21.94
N LEU A 30 11.22 10.33 21.83
CA LEU A 30 11.70 9.29 22.74
C LEU A 30 11.86 9.81 24.17
N ALA A 31 12.40 11.03 24.34
CA ALA A 31 12.51 11.66 25.65
C ALA A 31 11.15 11.91 26.30
N GLN A 32 10.14 12.24 25.50
CA GLN A 32 8.76 12.39 25.98
C GLN A 32 8.15 11.05 26.41
N GLN A 33 8.40 9.98 25.65
CA GLN A 33 7.96 8.63 26.01
C GLN A 33 8.57 8.18 27.35
N ASP A 34 9.88 8.39 27.54
CA ASP A 34 10.57 8.09 28.80
C ASP A 34 9.94 8.87 29.98
N LEU A 35 9.59 10.13 29.76
CA LEU A 35 8.98 10.99 30.77
C LEU A 35 7.55 10.55 31.13
N GLU A 36 6.78 10.09 30.15
CA GLU A 36 5.45 9.51 30.37
C GLU A 36 5.54 8.21 31.17
N GLU A 37 6.51 7.35 30.86
CA GLU A 37 6.79 6.13 31.60
C GLU A 37 7.13 6.44 33.07
N LEU A 38 8.04 7.38 33.32
CA LEU A 38 8.40 7.85 34.66
C LEU A 38 7.20 8.43 35.42
N THR A 39 6.41 9.28 34.76
CA THR A 39 5.23 9.91 35.36
C THR A 39 4.16 8.86 35.70
N SER A 40 3.97 7.86 34.84
CA SER A 40 3.03 6.77 35.06
C SER A 40 3.43 5.88 36.24
N ALA A 41 4.72 5.62 36.44
CA ALA A 41 5.26 4.86 37.58
C ALA A 41 5.11 5.60 38.93
N CYS A 42 4.86 6.91 38.89
CA CYS A 42 4.61 7.76 40.06
C CYS A 42 3.12 7.96 40.38
N LYS A 43 2.20 7.78 39.41
CA LYS A 43 0.76 7.92 39.63
C LYS A 43 0.24 6.91 40.67
N GLY A 44 -0.47 7.40 41.69
CA GLY A 44 -1.19 6.58 42.68
C GLY A 44 -0.50 6.31 44.02
N LYS A 45 0.69 6.86 44.27
CA LYS A 45 1.45 6.65 45.53
C LYS A 45 1.10 7.62 46.67
N GLY A 46 0.00 8.37 46.57
CA GLY A 46 -0.38 9.41 47.55
C GLY A 46 -1.90 9.62 47.67
N ARG A 47 -2.32 10.28 48.77
CA ARG A 47 -3.72 10.71 48.97
C ARG A 47 -4.07 11.80 47.94
N ALA A 48 -5.30 11.83 47.47
CA ALA A 48 -5.78 12.78 46.44
C ALA A 48 -5.58 14.26 46.83
N ASP A 49 -5.57 14.57 48.12
CA ASP A 49 -5.42 15.93 48.65
C ASP A 49 -3.96 16.35 48.88
N LYS A 50 -2.99 15.49 48.53
CA LYS A 50 -1.57 15.79 48.74
C LYS A 50 -1.10 16.78 47.64
N PRO A 51 -0.48 17.91 48.00
CA PRO A 51 0.11 18.81 47.01
C PRO A 51 1.20 18.08 46.22
N ARG A 52 1.33 18.43 44.93
CA ARG A 52 2.36 17.91 44.03
C ARG A 52 3.74 18.13 44.64
N SER A 53 4.59 17.11 44.59
CA SER A 53 5.99 17.21 45.00
C SER A 53 6.81 17.99 43.98
N ASP A 54 7.93 18.58 44.42
CA ASP A 54 8.86 19.29 43.53
C ASP A 54 9.33 18.43 42.35
N HIS A 55 9.48 17.12 42.56
CA HIS A 55 9.82 16.16 41.50
C HIS A 55 8.69 16.01 40.47
N GLU A 56 7.43 15.95 40.89
CA GLU A 56 6.29 15.89 39.96
C GLU A 56 6.13 17.19 39.16
N ILE A 57 6.37 18.34 39.80
CA ILE A 57 6.38 19.64 39.12
C ILE A 57 7.53 19.72 38.12
N ALA A 58 8.73 19.23 38.47
CA ALA A 58 9.87 19.20 37.56
C ALA A 58 9.62 18.35 36.32
N LEU A 59 9.00 17.17 36.47
CA LEU A 59 8.60 16.31 35.34
C LEU A 59 7.54 16.99 34.45
N GLU A 60 6.57 17.68 35.05
CA GLU A 60 5.54 18.41 34.30
C GLU A 60 6.15 19.54 33.46
N ILE A 61 7.02 20.36 34.04
CA ILE A 61 7.73 21.44 33.33
C ILE A 61 8.59 20.86 32.21
N GLN A 62 9.31 19.76 32.46
CA GLN A 62 10.13 19.12 31.44
C GLN A 62 9.28 18.57 30.28
N ASN A 63 8.08 18.07 30.57
CA ASN A 63 7.15 17.59 29.55
C ASN A 63 6.62 18.76 28.70
N GLU A 64 6.27 19.88 29.33
CA GLU A 64 5.85 21.10 28.61
C GLU A 64 6.95 21.57 27.67
N GLN A 65 8.19 21.64 28.14
CA GLN A 65 9.35 22.04 27.31
C GLN A 65 9.57 21.10 26.11
N LEU A 66 9.48 19.78 26.31
CA LEU A 66 9.62 18.82 25.22
C LEU A 66 8.49 18.93 24.19
N ASN A 67 7.25 19.22 24.64
CA ASN A 67 6.12 19.46 23.74
C ASN A 67 6.31 20.73 22.90
N GLU A 68 6.78 21.81 23.51
CA GLU A 68 7.11 23.06 22.79
C GLU A 68 8.18 22.81 21.73
N TRP A 69 9.25 22.07 22.08
CA TRP A 69 10.31 21.70 21.16
C TRP A 69 9.81 20.83 20.02
N ARG A 70 8.95 19.85 20.30
CA ARG A 70 8.35 18.98 19.28
C ARG A 70 7.54 19.79 18.27
N THR A 71 6.68 20.66 18.77
CA THR A 71 5.85 21.55 17.94
C THR A 71 6.73 22.42 17.03
N PHE A 72 7.77 23.03 17.59
CA PHE A 72 8.72 23.83 16.81
C PHE A 72 9.42 23.01 15.71
N LEU A 73 9.85 21.78 16.01
CA LEU A 73 10.54 20.92 15.05
C LEU A 73 9.60 20.41 13.94
N GLU A 74 8.35 20.12 14.28
CA GLU A 74 7.30 19.77 13.31
C GLU A 74 7.01 20.94 12.36
N ASP A 75 6.87 22.15 12.89
CA ASP A 75 6.68 23.38 12.10
C ASP A 75 7.90 23.66 11.20
N ALA A 76 9.11 23.50 11.72
CA ALA A 76 10.34 23.68 10.95
C ALA A 76 10.47 22.65 9.81
N LYS A 77 10.09 21.39 10.06
CA LYS A 77 10.05 20.34 9.03
C LYS A 77 9.05 20.70 7.93
N LEU A 78 7.85 21.12 8.31
CA LEU A 78 6.80 21.55 7.38
C LEU A 78 7.25 22.75 6.55
N ALA A 79 7.80 23.79 7.20
CA ALA A 79 8.30 24.99 6.52
C ALA A 79 9.42 24.66 5.51
N ARG A 80 10.33 23.75 5.85
CA ARG A 80 11.37 23.27 4.91
C ARG A 80 10.78 22.54 3.72
N SER A 81 9.77 21.70 3.95
CA SER A 81 9.07 20.99 2.87
C SER A 81 8.34 21.96 1.94
N ILE A 82 7.65 22.96 2.49
CA ILE A 82 6.98 24.00 1.70
C ILE A 82 8.02 24.78 0.89
N GLY A 83 9.14 25.17 1.50
CA GLY A 83 10.22 25.88 0.80
C GLY A 83 10.79 25.07 -0.36
N ALA A 84 11.00 23.76 -0.18
CA ALA A 84 11.48 22.87 -1.23
C ALA A 84 10.46 22.72 -2.37
N ALA A 85 9.16 22.59 -2.05
CA ALA A 85 8.09 22.53 -3.03
C ALA A 85 8.02 23.84 -3.85
N LEU A 86 8.00 25.00 -3.18
CA LEU A 86 8.01 26.30 -3.85
C LEU A 86 9.23 26.49 -4.75
N GLN A 87 10.42 26.02 -4.32
CA GLN A 87 11.63 26.10 -5.14
C GLN A 87 11.56 25.18 -6.37
N THR A 88 11.01 23.98 -6.21
CA THR A 88 10.82 23.02 -7.31
C THR A 88 9.84 23.56 -8.34
N ASP A 89 8.73 24.13 -7.85
CA ASP A 89 7.63 24.61 -8.67
C ASP A 89 7.80 26.08 -9.10
N GLN A 90 8.92 26.73 -8.75
CA GLN A 90 9.13 28.17 -8.94
C GLN A 90 8.87 28.63 -10.37
N ASN A 91 9.32 27.87 -11.36
CA ASN A 91 9.15 28.22 -12.78
C ASN A 91 7.68 28.11 -13.20
N THR A 92 6.99 27.06 -12.75
CA THR A 92 5.55 26.84 -13.00
C THR A 92 4.71 27.93 -12.33
N LEU A 93 5.01 28.27 -11.08
CA LEU A 93 4.33 29.34 -10.34
C LEU A 93 4.55 30.71 -11.00
N ASN A 94 5.78 30.99 -11.46
CA ASN A 94 6.07 32.21 -12.20
C ASN A 94 5.29 32.26 -13.53
N ALA A 95 5.21 31.15 -14.27
CA ALA A 95 4.44 31.08 -15.51
C ALA A 95 2.95 31.34 -15.26
N PHE A 96 2.36 30.74 -14.21
CA PHE A 96 0.96 31.01 -13.84
C PHE A 96 0.74 32.47 -13.42
N SER A 97 1.67 33.06 -12.67
CA SER A 97 1.59 34.49 -12.29
C SER A 97 1.59 35.39 -13.53
N ILE A 98 2.45 35.09 -14.51
CA ILE A 98 2.53 35.83 -15.78
C ILE A 98 1.23 35.68 -16.59
N MET A 99 0.66 34.47 -16.64
CA MET A 99 -0.62 34.22 -17.31
C MET A 99 -1.78 35.00 -16.68
N GLU A 100 -1.84 35.06 -15.35
CA GLU A 100 -2.89 35.78 -14.63
C GLU A 100 -2.80 37.30 -14.87
N GLU A 101 -1.59 37.87 -14.77
CA GLU A 101 -1.35 39.27 -15.06
C GLU A 101 -1.73 39.65 -16.50
N ALA A 102 -1.30 38.84 -17.48
CA ALA A 102 -1.64 39.07 -18.87
C ALA A 102 -3.15 38.95 -19.14
N ALA A 103 -3.86 38.02 -18.47
CA ALA A 103 -5.31 37.91 -18.59
C ALA A 103 -6.04 39.16 -18.06
N VAL A 104 -5.54 39.78 -16.99
CA VAL A 104 -6.05 41.07 -16.48
C VAL A 104 -5.81 42.19 -17.49
N GLU A 105 -4.65 42.19 -18.15
CA GLU A 105 -4.31 43.18 -19.16
C GLU A 105 -5.15 43.01 -20.43
N ASP A 106 -5.33 41.78 -20.91
CA ASP A 106 -6.22 41.45 -22.04
C ASP A 106 -7.66 41.91 -21.77
N HIS A 107 -8.15 41.75 -20.53
CA HIS A 107 -9.46 42.26 -20.13
C HIS A 107 -9.56 43.78 -20.29
N ARG A 108 -8.54 44.53 -19.83
CA ARG A 108 -8.50 45.99 -19.98
C ARG A 108 -8.43 46.42 -21.44
N VAL A 109 -7.67 45.70 -22.27
CA VAL A 109 -7.62 45.95 -23.71
C VAL A 109 -9.00 45.75 -24.34
N ALA A 110 -9.71 44.67 -23.99
CA ALA A 110 -11.07 44.43 -24.48
C ALA A 110 -12.05 45.55 -24.08
N GLU A 111 -11.93 46.10 -22.86
CA GLU A 111 -12.72 47.25 -22.42
C GLU A 111 -12.45 48.51 -23.26
N ILE A 112 -11.17 48.81 -23.54
CA ILE A 112 -10.77 49.96 -24.38
C ILE A 112 -11.37 49.84 -25.79
N LEU A 113 -11.25 48.65 -26.40
CA LEU A 113 -11.80 48.39 -27.74
C LEU A 113 -13.33 48.50 -27.75
N SER A 114 -14.01 48.01 -26.71
CA SER A 114 -15.47 48.12 -26.56
C SER A 114 -15.94 49.58 -26.49
N GLN A 115 -15.13 50.46 -25.91
CA GLN A 115 -15.38 51.90 -25.83
C GLN A 115 -14.97 52.67 -27.12
N GLY A 116 -14.50 51.96 -28.15
CA GLY A 116 -14.10 52.54 -29.44
C GLY A 116 -12.69 53.16 -29.44
N GLY A 117 -11.84 52.81 -28.46
CA GLY A 117 -10.43 53.17 -28.46
C GLY A 117 -9.59 52.32 -29.41
N ASP A 118 -8.39 52.80 -29.75
CA ASP A 118 -7.43 52.05 -30.57
C ASP A 118 -6.78 50.91 -29.77
N LEU A 119 -6.31 49.87 -30.47
CA LEU A 119 -5.59 48.75 -29.87
C LEU A 119 -4.26 49.24 -29.27
N PRO A 120 -4.04 49.12 -27.95
CA PRO A 120 -2.79 49.50 -27.32
C PRO A 120 -1.67 48.48 -27.64
N GLU A 121 -0.43 48.94 -27.54
CA GLU A 121 0.76 48.09 -27.67
C GLU A 121 0.80 47.01 -26.58
N PRO A 122 1.21 45.76 -26.91
CA PRO A 122 1.30 44.68 -25.93
C PRO A 122 2.27 45.01 -24.80
N THR A 123 1.84 44.72 -23.58
CA THR A 123 2.62 44.89 -22.34
C THR A 123 3.83 43.94 -22.34
N PRO A 124 4.83 44.19 -21.48
CA PRO A 124 5.94 43.26 -21.27
C PRO A 124 5.47 41.85 -20.89
N THR A 125 4.42 41.73 -20.07
CA THR A 125 3.87 40.44 -19.61
C THR A 125 3.13 39.69 -20.72
N GLN A 126 2.35 40.39 -21.55
CA GLN A 126 1.74 39.81 -22.76
C GLN A 126 2.80 39.32 -23.75
N LYS A 127 3.91 40.06 -23.91
CA LYS A 127 5.04 39.64 -24.75
C LYS A 127 5.78 38.40 -24.21
N LEU A 128 5.82 38.22 -22.88
CA LEU A 128 6.43 37.04 -22.26
C LEU A 128 5.62 35.76 -22.56
N LEU A 129 4.29 35.84 -22.64
CA LEU A 129 3.46 34.68 -23.03
C LEU A 129 3.70 34.19 -24.46
N GLU A 130 4.18 35.08 -25.34
CA GLU A 130 4.54 34.74 -26.72
C GLU A 130 5.89 34.02 -26.80
N ASP A 131 6.68 34.00 -25.71
CA ASP A 131 7.96 33.29 -25.64
C ASP A 131 7.74 31.78 -25.41
N PRO A 132 8.13 30.91 -26.36
CA PRO A 132 8.05 29.46 -26.20
C PRO A 132 8.81 28.94 -24.98
N ALA A 133 9.84 29.67 -24.50
CA ALA A 133 10.65 29.29 -23.35
C ALA A 133 9.89 29.41 -22.01
N LEU A 134 8.77 30.14 -21.96
CA LEU A 134 7.97 30.33 -20.75
C LEU A 134 7.28 29.02 -20.28
N PHE A 135 7.03 28.11 -21.22
CA PHE A 135 6.43 26.79 -20.98
C PHE A 135 7.41 25.64 -21.20
N VAL A 136 8.69 25.94 -21.51
CA VAL A 136 9.70 24.89 -21.49
C VAL A 136 9.82 24.47 -20.05
N GLU A 137 9.33 23.27 -19.75
CA GLU A 137 9.75 22.55 -18.56
C GLU A 137 11.28 22.57 -18.58
N THR A 138 11.87 23.40 -17.74
CA THR A 138 13.28 23.23 -17.41
C THR A 138 13.39 21.78 -16.97
N PRO A 139 14.18 20.92 -17.66
CA PRO A 139 14.44 19.59 -17.13
C PRO A 139 14.85 19.81 -15.69
N PRO A 140 14.22 19.09 -14.73
CA PRO A 140 14.21 19.44 -13.32
C PRO A 140 15.59 19.94 -12.97
N SER A 141 15.65 21.25 -12.67
CA SER A 141 16.91 21.95 -12.49
C SER A 141 17.78 21.06 -11.65
N GLN A 142 18.93 20.68 -12.20
CA GLN A 142 19.94 19.86 -11.53
C GLN A 142 20.58 20.64 -10.37
N TYR A 143 19.79 21.39 -9.59
CA TYR A 143 19.94 21.28 -8.15
C TYR A 143 19.91 19.80 -7.84
N VAL A 144 21.13 19.31 -7.67
CA VAL A 144 21.49 18.10 -6.96
C VAL A 144 20.77 18.16 -5.60
N LEU A 145 19.47 17.88 -5.58
CA LEU A 145 18.93 16.97 -4.58
C LEU A 145 19.77 15.73 -4.83
N SER A 146 20.87 15.68 -4.09
CA SER A 146 21.81 14.57 -4.06
C SER A 146 21.03 13.29 -4.25
N ARG A 147 21.54 12.36 -5.09
CA ARG A 147 21.09 10.97 -5.33
C ARG A 147 20.82 10.18 -4.03
N ARG A 148 19.99 10.71 -3.16
CA ARG A 148 19.87 10.46 -1.73
C ARG A 148 18.43 10.56 -1.29
N TRP A 149 17.48 11.06 -2.09
CA TRP A 149 16.05 11.07 -1.73
C TRP A 149 15.22 10.51 -2.87
N VAL A 150 14.22 9.70 -2.52
CA VAL A 150 13.26 9.03 -3.42
C VAL A 150 11.86 9.07 -2.82
N ALA A 151 10.81 8.96 -3.63
CA ALA A 151 9.43 8.90 -3.14
C ALA A 151 9.02 7.46 -2.82
N CYS A 152 8.34 7.25 -1.70
CA CYS A 152 7.74 5.96 -1.35
C CYS A 152 6.56 5.63 -2.27
N THR A 153 6.51 4.44 -2.84
CA THR A 153 5.43 4.02 -3.75
C THR A 153 4.05 3.89 -3.11
N VAL A 154 3.97 3.85 -1.78
CA VAL A 154 2.72 3.64 -1.03
C VAL A 154 2.17 4.95 -0.46
N CYS A 155 2.99 5.69 0.30
CA CYS A 155 2.58 6.94 0.96
C CYS A 155 3.01 8.21 0.22
N ASN A 156 3.86 8.10 -0.80
CA ASN A 156 4.44 9.22 -1.54
C ASN A 156 5.35 10.16 -0.71
N ASP A 157 5.73 9.76 0.50
CA ASP A 157 6.70 10.51 1.31
C ASP A 157 8.11 10.42 0.73
N TYR A 158 8.89 11.50 0.87
CA TYR A 158 10.29 11.55 0.50
C TYR A 158 11.16 10.88 1.57
N ILE A 159 11.93 9.89 1.16
CA ILE A 159 12.79 9.07 2.02
C ILE A 159 14.21 9.04 1.50
N ARG A 160 15.18 8.84 2.39
CA ARG A 160 16.56 8.71 1.96
C ARG A 160 16.78 7.42 1.18
N PHE A 161 17.48 7.48 0.05
CA PHE A 161 17.75 6.33 -0.82
C PHE A 161 18.44 5.18 -0.06
N GLN A 162 19.33 5.49 0.90
CA GLN A 162 20.00 4.49 1.73
C GLN A 162 19.09 3.85 2.81
N GLU A 163 17.97 4.48 3.13
CA GLU A 163 17.07 4.09 4.22
C GLU A 163 15.76 3.49 3.69
N CYS A 164 15.63 3.32 2.38
CA CYS A 164 14.47 2.74 1.73
C CYS A 164 14.70 1.28 1.33
N LEU A 165 13.61 0.52 1.19
CA LEU A 165 13.65 -0.75 0.49
C LEU A 165 13.49 -0.48 -1.00
N HIS A 166 14.54 -0.73 -1.77
CA HIS A 166 14.51 -0.73 -3.24
C HIS A 166 14.23 -2.14 -3.76
N THR A 167 13.28 -2.22 -4.69
CA THR A 167 12.79 -3.49 -5.26
C THR A 167 13.28 -3.67 -6.69
N SER A 168 13.22 -4.89 -7.22
CA SER A 168 13.62 -5.19 -8.61
C SER A 168 12.71 -4.55 -9.67
N CYS A 169 11.50 -4.13 -9.29
CA CYS A 169 10.55 -3.35 -10.10
C CYS A 169 10.85 -1.84 -10.06
N ASP A 170 11.99 -1.42 -9.51
CA ASP A 170 12.42 -0.01 -9.28
C ASP A 170 11.51 0.85 -8.39
N HIS A 171 10.61 0.24 -7.62
CA HIS A 171 9.85 0.94 -6.59
C HIS A 171 10.62 1.01 -5.27
N HIS A 172 10.33 2.07 -4.51
CA HIS A 172 10.96 2.36 -3.23
C HIS A 172 9.90 2.37 -2.12
N TYR A 173 10.21 1.76 -0.97
CA TYR A 173 9.30 1.73 0.19
C TYR A 173 9.96 2.40 1.39
N CYS A 174 9.22 3.25 2.09
CA CYS A 174 9.61 3.73 3.41
C CYS A 174 9.49 2.61 4.45
N ARG A 175 10.17 2.78 5.59
CA ARG A 175 10.18 1.82 6.71
C ARG A 175 8.78 1.43 7.16
N ASP A 176 7.89 2.40 7.32
CA ASP A 176 6.55 2.15 7.86
C ASP A 176 5.64 1.44 6.86
N CYS A 177 5.80 1.74 5.57
CA CYS A 177 5.05 1.08 4.51
C CYS A 177 5.49 -0.37 4.31
N ILE A 178 6.80 -0.67 4.36
CA ILE A 178 7.25 -2.07 4.28
C ILE A 178 6.84 -2.87 5.52
N ILE A 179 6.89 -2.27 6.72
CA ILE A 179 6.39 -2.91 7.95
C ILE A 179 4.90 -3.23 7.81
N SER A 180 4.11 -2.25 7.36
CA SER A 180 2.66 -2.40 7.16
C SER A 180 2.36 -3.49 6.12
N LEU A 181 3.14 -3.57 5.03
CA LEU A 181 3.03 -4.63 4.02
C LEU A 181 3.32 -6.01 4.62
N VAL A 182 4.37 -6.13 5.44
CA VAL A 182 4.70 -7.39 6.13
C VAL A 182 3.63 -7.77 7.16
N GLU A 183 3.09 -6.81 7.91
CA GLU A 183 1.99 -7.06 8.84
C GLU A 183 0.74 -7.58 8.12
N ALA A 184 0.37 -6.96 6.99
CA ALA A 184 -0.72 -7.43 6.15
C ALA A 184 -0.44 -8.85 5.64
N PHE A 185 0.78 -9.08 5.14
CA PHE A 185 1.23 -10.41 4.70
C PHE A 185 1.04 -11.46 5.79
N THR A 186 1.37 -11.18 7.06
CA THR A 186 1.22 -12.18 8.14
C THR A 186 -0.22 -12.62 8.39
N ARG A 187 -1.21 -11.87 7.91
CA ARG A 187 -2.65 -12.10 8.09
C ARG A 187 -3.32 -12.64 6.83
N ASP A 188 -2.78 -12.33 5.65
CA ASP A 188 -3.36 -12.71 4.36
C ASP A 188 -2.39 -13.50 3.49
N GLU A 189 -2.68 -14.80 3.33
CA GLU A 189 -1.94 -15.72 2.47
C GLU A 189 -1.97 -15.31 0.98
N SER A 190 -2.95 -14.52 0.53
CA SER A 190 -3.01 -14.05 -0.86
C SER A 190 -1.79 -13.19 -1.24
N LEU A 191 -1.17 -12.57 -0.24
CA LEU A 191 0.05 -11.77 -0.36
C LEU A 191 1.32 -12.63 -0.41
N PHE A 192 1.22 -13.96 -0.35
CA PHE A 192 2.36 -14.86 -0.55
C PHE A 192 2.60 -15.17 -2.03
N PRO A 193 3.86 -15.13 -2.52
CA PRO A 193 5.05 -14.54 -1.88
C PRO A 193 4.92 -13.01 -1.80
N LEU A 194 5.66 -12.35 -0.90
CA LEU A 194 5.70 -10.89 -0.81
C LEU A 194 6.08 -10.29 -2.17
N ARG A 195 5.30 -9.35 -2.73
CA ARG A 195 5.46 -8.85 -4.11
C ARG A 195 5.39 -7.33 -4.23
N CYS A 196 6.12 -6.79 -5.19
CA CYS A 196 5.92 -5.48 -5.82
C CYS A 196 5.67 -5.71 -7.31
N CYS A 197 4.61 -5.14 -7.90
CA CYS A 197 4.36 -5.25 -9.36
C CYS A 197 4.48 -6.69 -9.89
N GLN A 198 3.94 -7.66 -9.14
CA GLN A 198 4.05 -9.10 -9.38
C GLN A 198 5.47 -9.70 -9.29
N GLN A 199 6.50 -8.90 -9.04
CA GLN A 199 7.86 -9.36 -8.79
C GLN A 199 8.05 -9.66 -7.29
N PRO A 200 8.69 -10.78 -6.92
CA PRO A 200 8.90 -11.13 -5.53
C PRO A 200 9.88 -10.15 -4.85
N ILE A 201 9.53 -9.70 -3.65
CA ILE A 201 10.43 -8.97 -2.76
C ILE A 201 11.18 -10.00 -1.91
N PRO A 202 12.53 -10.06 -1.98
CA PRO A 202 13.30 -10.98 -1.16
C PRO A 202 13.02 -10.79 0.34
N PRO A 203 12.65 -11.86 1.09
CA PRO A 203 12.36 -11.76 2.51
C PRO A 203 13.50 -11.17 3.34
N GLU A 204 14.75 -11.39 2.93
CA GLU A 204 15.95 -10.87 3.58
C GLU A 204 16.00 -9.35 3.54
N GLN A 205 15.57 -8.74 2.42
CA GLN A 205 15.51 -7.28 2.26
C GLN A 205 14.42 -6.67 3.13
N ALA A 206 13.22 -7.27 3.15
CA ALA A 206 12.15 -6.80 4.03
C ALA A 206 12.51 -6.94 5.51
N SER A 207 13.22 -8.01 5.87
CA SER A 207 13.59 -8.32 7.26
C SER A 207 14.51 -7.30 7.93
N THR A 208 15.28 -6.51 7.17
CA THR A 208 16.17 -5.48 7.76
C THR A 208 15.39 -4.34 8.41
N PHE A 209 14.13 -4.14 8.02
CA PHE A 209 13.24 -3.10 8.55
C PHE A 209 12.42 -3.58 9.75
N LEU A 210 12.38 -4.90 10.01
CA LEU A 210 11.48 -5.49 11.01
C LEU A 210 12.15 -5.56 12.39
N ASN A 211 11.35 -5.35 13.45
CA ASN A 211 11.78 -5.70 14.80
C ASN A 211 11.81 -7.24 15.00
N ALA A 212 12.47 -7.70 16.07
CA ALA A 212 12.67 -9.14 16.33
C ALA A 212 11.36 -9.94 16.39
N ARG A 213 10.30 -9.34 16.95
CA ARG A 213 8.97 -9.98 17.08
C ARG A 213 8.33 -10.18 15.72
N LEU A 214 8.23 -9.12 14.92
CA LEU A 214 7.60 -9.17 13.60
C LEU A 214 8.42 -10.05 12.64
N ARG A 215 9.75 -9.99 12.71
CA ARG A 215 10.64 -10.87 11.94
C ARG A 215 10.38 -12.35 12.24
N SER A 216 10.31 -12.72 13.52
CA SER A 216 10.03 -14.10 13.92
C SER A 216 8.66 -14.58 13.41
N LEU A 217 7.64 -13.72 13.46
CA LEU A 217 6.32 -14.02 12.93
C LEU A 217 6.34 -14.15 11.40
N PHE A 218 7.02 -13.24 10.71
CA PHE A 218 7.19 -13.26 9.27
C PHE A 218 7.86 -14.55 8.79
N ASP A 219 8.93 -14.99 9.46
CA ASP A 219 9.62 -16.26 9.15
C ASP A 219 8.71 -17.48 9.34
N VAL A 220 7.88 -17.50 10.39
CA VAL A 220 6.89 -18.56 10.60
C VAL A 220 5.86 -18.55 9.47
N LYS A 221 5.35 -17.38 9.11
CA LYS A 221 4.34 -17.22 8.05
C LYS A 221 4.86 -17.51 6.66
N LEU A 222 6.11 -17.17 6.35
CA LEU A 222 6.78 -17.57 5.11
C LEU A 222 6.83 -19.08 4.95
N ARG A 223 7.19 -19.82 6.01
CA ARG A 223 7.19 -21.29 5.99
C ARG A 223 5.78 -21.87 5.92
N GLU A 224 4.86 -21.30 6.69
CA GLU A 224 3.46 -21.73 6.70
C GLU A 224 2.84 -21.60 5.31
N PHE A 225 2.85 -20.40 4.73
CA PHE A 225 2.27 -20.13 3.41
C PHE A 225 3.04 -20.81 2.28
N GLY A 226 4.36 -20.98 2.41
CA GLY A 226 5.17 -21.75 1.47
C GLY A 226 4.94 -23.28 1.54
N THR A 227 4.33 -23.79 2.61
CA THR A 227 3.94 -25.20 2.70
C THR A 227 2.59 -25.39 2.00
N PRO A 228 2.37 -26.42 1.14
CA PRO A 228 1.07 -26.67 0.54
C PRO A 228 -0.04 -26.87 1.58
N ALA A 229 -1.20 -26.22 1.43
CA ALA A 229 -2.26 -26.22 2.44
C ALA A 229 -2.71 -27.63 2.88
N GLN A 230 -2.64 -28.63 1.99
CA GLN A 230 -3.04 -30.01 2.24
C GLN A 230 -2.06 -30.72 3.18
N THR A 231 -0.80 -30.29 3.22
CA THR A 231 0.24 -30.93 4.03
C THR A 231 0.55 -30.13 5.29
N ARG A 232 0.03 -28.90 5.42
CA ARG A 232 0.15 -28.12 6.66
C ARG A 232 -0.47 -28.86 7.84
N VAL A 233 0.29 -28.96 8.93
CA VAL A 233 -0.17 -29.45 10.23
C VAL A 233 -0.22 -28.28 11.20
N TYR A 234 -1.36 -28.12 11.87
CA TYR A 234 -1.59 -27.10 12.88
C TYR A 234 -1.86 -27.74 14.23
N CYS A 235 -1.59 -27.02 15.30
CA CYS A 235 -1.95 -27.45 16.64
C CYS A 235 -3.45 -27.71 16.75
N VAL A 236 -3.82 -28.88 17.27
CA VAL A 236 -5.22 -29.29 17.46
C VAL A 236 -6.02 -28.35 18.38
N LEU A 237 -5.37 -27.64 19.31
CA LEU A 237 -6.05 -26.71 20.21
C LEU A 237 -6.40 -25.41 19.46
N PRO A 238 -7.70 -25.07 19.28
CA PRO A 238 -8.10 -23.90 18.49
C PRO A 238 -7.56 -22.57 19.04
N THR A 239 -7.41 -22.47 20.37
CA THR A 239 -6.83 -21.30 21.05
C THR A 239 -5.33 -21.13 20.80
N CYS A 240 -4.64 -22.18 20.35
CA CYS A 240 -3.22 -22.13 19.99
C CYS A 240 -3.04 -22.01 18.48
N SER A 241 -3.61 -22.94 17.69
CA SER A 241 -3.55 -22.95 16.22
C SER A 241 -2.16 -22.76 15.61
N ALA A 242 -1.09 -23.06 16.37
CA ALA A 242 0.28 -22.88 15.92
C ALA A 242 0.60 -23.79 14.74
N PHE A 243 1.28 -23.25 13.73
CA PHE A 243 1.79 -24.05 12.61
C PHE A 243 2.92 -24.99 13.09
N LEU A 244 2.78 -26.29 12.81
CA LEU A 244 3.69 -27.35 13.26
C LEU A 244 4.59 -27.91 12.15
N GLY A 245 4.38 -27.49 10.90
CA GLY A 245 5.17 -27.93 9.74
C GLY A 245 4.35 -28.69 8.69
N SER A 246 5.07 -29.37 7.80
CA SER A 246 4.48 -30.25 6.78
C SER A 246 4.34 -31.68 7.31
N SER A 247 3.22 -32.32 7.02
CA SER A 247 2.97 -33.75 7.27
C SER A 247 3.93 -34.65 6.50
N GLU A 248 4.53 -34.16 5.40
CA GLU A 248 5.50 -34.89 4.58
C GLU A 248 6.90 -34.90 5.19
N ALA A 249 7.20 -33.97 6.10
CA ALA A 249 8.50 -33.88 6.76
C ALA A 249 8.65 -34.88 7.92
N VAL A 250 7.59 -35.64 8.23
CA VAL A 250 7.56 -36.62 9.32
C VAL A 250 7.03 -37.96 8.81
N ALA A 251 7.33 -39.04 9.52
CA ALA A 251 6.75 -40.34 9.21
C ALA A 251 5.22 -40.30 9.36
N ALA A 252 4.51 -41.13 8.58
CA ALA A 252 3.07 -41.27 8.70
C ALA A 252 2.66 -41.70 10.12
N PHE A 253 1.48 -41.25 10.57
CA PHE A 253 0.92 -41.53 11.90
C PHE A 253 1.75 -41.02 13.08
N THR A 254 2.62 -40.02 12.85
CA THR A 254 3.42 -39.42 13.92
C THR A 254 2.63 -38.33 14.64
N ALA A 255 2.57 -38.41 15.96
CA ALA A 255 2.05 -37.32 16.79
C ALA A 255 3.12 -36.23 16.99
N ILE A 256 2.88 -35.04 16.46
CA ILE A 256 3.74 -33.86 16.61
C ILE A 256 3.36 -33.11 17.88
N ARG A 257 4.35 -32.83 18.72
CA ARG A 257 4.20 -32.04 19.95
C ARG A 257 4.27 -30.55 19.65
N CYS A 258 3.23 -29.81 20.03
CA CYS A 258 3.22 -28.36 19.88
C CYS A 258 4.24 -27.71 20.86
N PRO A 259 5.16 -26.85 20.38
CA PRO A 259 6.13 -26.20 21.26
C PRO A 259 5.50 -25.14 22.17
N GLN A 260 4.32 -24.61 21.83
CA GLN A 260 3.65 -23.54 22.57
C GLN A 260 2.76 -24.06 23.72
N CYS A 261 1.91 -25.05 23.46
CA CYS A 261 0.94 -25.56 24.43
C CYS A 261 1.10 -27.04 24.77
N GLN A 262 2.13 -27.71 24.22
CA GLN A 262 2.48 -29.12 24.51
C GLN A 262 1.45 -30.18 24.08
N SER A 263 0.34 -29.81 23.45
CA SER A 263 -0.62 -30.76 22.89
C SER A 263 -0.03 -31.54 21.72
N LEU A 264 -0.49 -32.77 21.55
CA LEU A 264 -0.09 -33.65 20.47
C LEU A 264 -1.10 -33.58 19.32
N THR A 265 -0.62 -33.46 18.09
CA THR A 265 -1.45 -33.50 16.87
C THR A 265 -0.92 -34.58 15.94
N CYS A 266 -1.79 -35.47 15.45
CA CYS A 266 -1.41 -36.48 14.46
C CYS A 266 -1.11 -35.81 13.10
N SER A 267 0.06 -36.08 12.53
CA SER A 267 0.47 -35.50 11.24
C SER A 267 -0.39 -35.97 10.05
N SER A 268 -1.00 -37.17 10.15
CA SER A 268 -1.78 -37.78 9.07
C SER A 268 -3.24 -37.34 9.06
N CYS A 269 -3.97 -37.50 10.17
CA CYS A 269 -5.39 -37.11 10.25
C CYS A 269 -5.61 -35.67 10.73
N LYS A 270 -4.56 -34.99 11.21
CA LYS A 270 -4.60 -33.62 11.75
C LYS A 270 -5.53 -33.44 12.98
N GLN A 271 -5.88 -34.54 13.64
CA GLN A 271 -6.66 -34.54 14.89
C GLN A 271 -5.74 -34.64 16.11
N ALA A 272 -6.33 -34.73 17.30
CA ALA A 272 -5.60 -34.95 18.54
C ALA A 272 -4.71 -36.20 18.42
N GLY A 273 -3.51 -36.13 19.01
CA GLY A 273 -2.55 -37.23 18.98
C GLY A 273 -3.17 -38.52 19.51
N HIS A 274 -3.00 -39.59 18.75
CA HIS A 274 -3.54 -40.92 19.02
C HIS A 274 -2.50 -41.98 18.64
N ASP A 275 -2.77 -43.23 19.01
CA ASP A 275 -1.87 -44.35 18.69
C ASP A 275 -1.82 -44.63 17.19
N ALA A 276 -0.68 -45.16 16.73
CA ALA A 276 -0.42 -45.35 15.30
C ALA A 276 -1.49 -46.23 14.64
N GLY A 277 -2.09 -45.73 13.56
CA GLY A 277 -3.07 -46.45 12.74
C GLY A 277 -4.55 -46.13 13.03
N ASP A 278 -4.88 -45.42 14.12
CA ASP A 278 -6.28 -45.10 14.49
C ASP A 278 -6.81 -43.80 13.85
N CYS A 279 -6.38 -43.50 12.62
CA CYS A 279 -6.84 -42.30 11.90
C CYS A 279 -8.27 -42.52 11.37
N SER A 280 -9.27 -42.02 12.10
CA SER A 280 -10.66 -41.93 11.60
C SER A 280 -10.88 -40.65 10.79
N GLU A 281 -11.78 -40.71 9.78
CA GLU A 281 -12.16 -39.52 9.02
C GLU A 281 -12.93 -38.55 9.93
N ASN A 282 -12.55 -37.26 9.88
CA ASN A 282 -13.16 -36.26 10.73
C ASN A 282 -14.62 -36.02 10.34
N ALA A 283 -15.55 -36.17 11.29
CA ALA A 283 -16.98 -35.97 11.08
C ALA A 283 -17.30 -34.58 10.51
N THR A 284 -16.63 -33.52 10.97
CA THR A 284 -16.86 -32.15 10.49
C THR A 284 -16.43 -31.97 9.04
N VAL A 285 -15.35 -32.64 8.62
CA VAL A 285 -14.89 -32.63 7.22
C VAL A 285 -15.92 -33.32 6.32
N LYS A 286 -16.53 -34.40 6.80
CA LYS A 286 -17.58 -35.11 6.07
C LYS A 286 -18.83 -34.25 5.89
N GLU A 287 -19.26 -33.55 6.94
CA GLU A 287 -20.39 -32.61 6.89
C GLU A 287 -20.10 -31.43 5.93
N LEU A 288 -18.90 -30.86 5.99
CA LEU A 288 -18.49 -29.78 5.10
C LEU A 288 -18.48 -30.20 3.62
N LYS A 289 -17.98 -31.40 3.31
CA LYS A 289 -18.04 -31.97 1.95
C LYS A 289 -19.49 -32.15 1.47
N ALA A 290 -20.39 -32.58 2.35
CA ALA A 290 -21.81 -32.74 2.03
C ALA A 290 -22.48 -31.38 1.75
N LEU A 291 -22.19 -30.36 2.56
CA LEU A 291 -22.69 -29.00 2.36
C LEU A 291 -22.16 -28.40 1.04
N ALA A 292 -20.85 -28.54 0.77
CA ALA A 292 -20.25 -28.05 -0.46
C ALA A 292 -20.90 -28.67 -1.71
N LEU A 293 -21.26 -29.96 -1.67
CA LEU A 293 -21.97 -30.63 -2.75
C LEU A 293 -23.40 -30.06 -2.93
N ALA A 294 -24.10 -29.80 -1.82
CA ALA A 294 -25.46 -29.26 -1.84
C ALA A 294 -25.51 -27.82 -2.37
N GLU A 295 -24.53 -26.98 -2.02
CA GLU A 295 -24.42 -25.58 -2.44
C GLU A 295 -23.67 -25.42 -3.78
N HIS A 296 -23.27 -26.52 -4.41
CA HIS A 296 -22.48 -26.53 -5.65
C HIS A 296 -21.16 -25.73 -5.53
N TRP A 297 -20.55 -25.71 -4.35
CA TRP A 297 -19.23 -25.16 -4.13
C TRP A 297 -18.16 -26.03 -4.79
N GLN A 298 -17.16 -25.38 -5.39
CA GLN A 298 -16.10 -26.09 -6.11
C GLN A 298 -14.89 -26.31 -5.19
N THR A 299 -14.13 -27.37 -5.44
CA THR A 299 -12.84 -27.61 -4.78
C THR A 299 -11.70 -27.17 -5.69
N CYS A 300 -10.80 -26.33 -5.19
CA CYS A 300 -9.60 -25.92 -5.92
C CYS A 300 -8.74 -27.14 -6.28
N PRO A 301 -8.36 -27.34 -7.55
CA PRO A 301 -7.55 -28.49 -7.97
C PRO A 301 -6.10 -28.43 -7.48
N GLY A 302 -5.62 -27.24 -7.11
CA GLY A 302 -4.25 -27.04 -6.63
C GLY A 302 -4.14 -27.21 -5.12
N CYS A 303 -5.05 -26.59 -4.35
CA CYS A 303 -4.96 -26.62 -2.89
C CYS A 303 -6.09 -27.36 -2.14
N HIS A 304 -7.07 -27.89 -2.86
CA HIS A 304 -8.23 -28.57 -2.29
C HIS A 304 -9.07 -27.75 -1.30
N ALA A 305 -8.87 -26.42 -1.27
CA ALA A 305 -9.78 -25.54 -0.57
C ALA A 305 -11.15 -25.54 -1.28
N ILE A 306 -12.22 -25.57 -0.50
CA ILE A 306 -13.57 -25.39 -1.01
C ILE A 306 -13.78 -23.89 -1.26
N VAL A 307 -14.25 -23.55 -2.45
CA VAL A 307 -14.45 -22.18 -2.92
C VAL A 307 -15.91 -21.96 -3.32
N GLU A 308 -16.44 -20.84 -2.89
CA GLU A 308 -17.74 -20.32 -3.32
C GLU A 308 -17.53 -19.29 -4.43
N LEU A 309 -18.40 -19.29 -5.44
CA LEU A 309 -18.48 -18.26 -6.47
C LEU A 309 -19.80 -17.51 -6.34
N GLN A 310 -19.75 -16.27 -5.85
CA GLN A 310 -20.93 -15.43 -5.65
C GLN A 310 -21.35 -14.70 -6.94
N HIS A 311 -20.40 -14.10 -7.66
CA HIS A 311 -20.64 -13.31 -8.88
C HIS A 311 -19.45 -13.35 -9.85
N GLY A 312 -19.63 -12.90 -11.09
CA GLY A 312 -18.57 -12.84 -12.09
C GLY A 312 -18.43 -14.10 -12.96
N CYS A 313 -17.29 -14.23 -13.64
CA CYS A 313 -17.01 -15.34 -14.56
C CYS A 313 -16.57 -16.61 -13.83
N TYR A 314 -16.53 -17.72 -14.55
CA TYR A 314 -16.09 -19.02 -14.03
C TYR A 314 -14.56 -19.16 -13.96
N HIS A 315 -13.80 -18.12 -14.30
CA HIS A 315 -12.35 -18.05 -14.08
C HIS A 315 -12.06 -17.77 -12.62
N MET A 316 -11.69 -18.79 -11.87
CA MET A 316 -11.29 -18.64 -10.48
C MET A 316 -9.80 -18.56 -10.33
N THR A 317 -9.35 -17.65 -9.48
CA THR A 317 -7.99 -17.62 -8.94
C THR A 317 -8.10 -17.94 -7.45
N CYS A 318 -7.65 -19.13 -7.04
CA CYS A 318 -7.64 -19.50 -5.63
C CYS A 318 -6.63 -18.66 -4.84
N ARG A 319 -6.74 -18.65 -3.50
CA ARG A 319 -5.72 -18.06 -2.61
C ARG A 319 -4.34 -18.69 -2.79
N CYS A 320 -4.26 -19.93 -3.26
CA CYS A 320 -3.01 -20.59 -3.64
C CYS A 320 -2.53 -20.25 -5.07
N HIS A 321 -3.13 -19.25 -5.72
CA HIS A 321 -2.87 -18.78 -7.09
C HIS A 321 -3.19 -19.76 -8.22
N THR A 322 -3.68 -20.96 -7.90
CA THR A 322 -4.17 -21.88 -8.92
C THR A 322 -5.36 -21.25 -9.64
N GLN A 323 -5.24 -21.10 -10.95
CA GLN A 323 -6.31 -20.64 -11.82
C GLN A 323 -7.05 -21.81 -12.43
N PHE A 324 -8.38 -21.85 -12.28
CA PHE A 324 -9.19 -22.99 -12.74
C PHE A 324 -10.62 -22.56 -13.11
N CYS A 325 -11.29 -23.41 -13.87
CA CYS A 325 -12.70 -23.24 -14.18
C CYS A 325 -13.58 -23.70 -13.00
N TYR A 326 -14.45 -22.82 -12.49
CA TYR A 326 -15.35 -23.15 -11.38
C TYR A 326 -16.29 -24.33 -11.67
N LEU A 327 -16.71 -24.51 -12.93
CA LEU A 327 -17.65 -25.56 -13.31
C LEU A 327 -17.03 -26.97 -13.27
N CYS A 328 -15.76 -27.09 -13.67
CA CYS A 328 -15.14 -28.41 -13.87
C CYS A 328 -13.83 -28.63 -13.09
N ALA A 329 -13.33 -27.63 -12.36
CA ALA A 329 -12.06 -27.66 -11.64
C ALA A 329 -10.81 -27.93 -12.51
N VAL A 330 -10.92 -27.86 -13.84
CA VAL A 330 -9.77 -28.00 -14.75
C VAL A 330 -8.96 -26.69 -14.75
N PRO A 331 -7.61 -26.73 -14.87
CA PRO A 331 -6.80 -25.53 -15.03
C PRO A 331 -7.34 -24.62 -16.13
N TRP A 332 -7.34 -23.31 -15.87
CA TRP A 332 -8.01 -22.32 -16.73
C TRP A 332 -7.52 -22.41 -18.19
N LYS A 333 -8.43 -22.16 -19.14
CA LYS A 333 -8.25 -22.33 -20.60
C LYS A 333 -8.01 -23.77 -21.11
N ASN A 334 -8.15 -24.80 -20.27
CA ASN A 334 -8.04 -26.21 -20.70
C ASN A 334 -9.40 -26.94 -20.72
N CYS A 335 -10.52 -26.23 -20.78
CA CYS A 335 -11.87 -26.78 -20.86
C CYS A 335 -12.75 -26.00 -21.85
N GLY A 336 -13.79 -26.64 -22.39
CA GLY A 336 -14.81 -26.02 -23.26
C GLY A 336 -16.06 -25.53 -22.51
N CYS A 337 -15.95 -25.29 -21.20
CA CYS A 337 -17.06 -24.76 -20.40
C CYS A 337 -17.39 -23.32 -20.81
N ASP A 338 -18.64 -22.92 -20.58
CA ASP A 338 -19.03 -21.52 -20.69
C ASP A 338 -18.14 -20.64 -19.80
N GLN A 339 -17.90 -19.41 -20.22
CA GLN A 339 -17.01 -18.50 -19.49
C GLN A 339 -17.71 -17.81 -18.32
N TRP A 340 -19.03 -17.57 -18.39
CA TRP A 340 -19.83 -16.98 -17.32
C TRP A 340 -21.32 -17.28 -17.47
N ASP A 341 -22.08 -17.01 -16.41
CA ASP A 341 -23.54 -16.85 -16.45
C ASP A 341 -23.86 -15.36 -16.56
N ASP A 342 -24.65 -14.96 -17.57
CA ASP A 342 -25.02 -13.56 -17.82
C ASP A 342 -25.61 -12.87 -16.58
N ARG A 343 -26.36 -13.60 -15.75
CA ARG A 343 -26.96 -13.05 -14.51
C ARG A 343 -25.88 -12.70 -13.50
N ARG A 344 -24.84 -13.52 -13.37
CA ARG A 344 -23.71 -13.27 -12.45
C ARG A 344 -22.84 -12.12 -12.91
N LEU A 345 -22.74 -11.93 -14.22
CA LEU A 345 -22.01 -10.80 -14.82
C LEU A 345 -22.74 -9.47 -14.57
N LEU A 346 -24.07 -9.46 -14.65
CA LEU A 346 -24.88 -8.29 -14.27
C LEU A 346 -24.73 -7.93 -12.79
N VAL A 347 -24.77 -8.91 -11.89
CA VAL A 347 -24.55 -8.68 -10.44
C VAL A 347 -23.16 -8.09 -10.20
N ALA A 348 -22.12 -8.61 -10.85
CA ALA A 348 -20.77 -8.05 -10.75
C ALA A 348 -20.68 -6.61 -11.32
N ALA A 349 -21.43 -6.30 -12.39
CA ALA A 349 -21.52 -4.96 -12.94
C ALA A 349 -22.21 -3.99 -11.97
N GLU A 350 -23.32 -4.40 -11.37
CA GLU A 350 -24.04 -3.64 -10.32
C GLU A 350 -23.11 -3.32 -9.15
N GLN A 351 -22.42 -4.31 -8.61
CA GLN A 351 -21.49 -4.12 -7.49
C GLN A 351 -20.38 -3.10 -7.81
N ARG A 352 -19.81 -3.17 -9.02
CA ARG A 352 -18.76 -2.22 -9.44
C ARG A 352 -19.30 -0.80 -9.58
N VAL A 353 -20.48 -0.62 -10.18
CA VAL A 353 -21.11 0.69 -10.30
C VAL A 353 -21.45 1.24 -8.92
N GLU A 354 -21.99 0.42 -8.00
CA GLU A 354 -22.25 0.86 -6.62
C GLU A 354 -20.96 1.30 -5.89
N ASN A 355 -19.84 0.61 -6.10
CA ASN A 355 -18.56 1.01 -5.54
C ASN A 355 -18.03 2.32 -6.14
N GLU A 356 -18.30 2.58 -7.42
CA GLU A 356 -17.82 3.77 -8.15
C GLU A 356 -18.64 5.03 -7.86
N VAL A 357 -19.97 4.92 -7.89
CA VAL A 357 -20.87 6.09 -7.76
C VAL A 357 -21.57 6.15 -6.40
N GLY A 358 -21.44 5.12 -5.57
CA GLY A 358 -22.10 5.00 -4.28
C GLY A 358 -23.53 4.45 -4.39
N VAL A 359 -23.98 3.81 -3.30
CA VAL A 359 -25.30 3.16 -3.21
C VAL A 359 -26.47 4.16 -3.35
N ALA A 360 -26.27 5.43 -2.97
CA ALA A 360 -27.30 6.47 -3.04
C ALA A 360 -27.80 6.72 -4.47
N VAL A 361 -26.91 6.67 -5.46
CA VAL A 361 -27.23 6.95 -6.87
C VAL A 361 -28.25 5.95 -7.43
N ARG A 362 -28.26 4.72 -6.93
CA ARG A 362 -29.27 3.70 -7.30
C ARG A 362 -30.70 4.13 -6.96
N VAL A 363 -30.87 4.84 -5.85
CA VAL A 363 -32.18 5.30 -5.36
C VAL A 363 -32.53 6.66 -5.95
N GLU A 364 -31.58 7.58 -5.98
CA GLU A 364 -31.79 8.97 -6.42
C GLU A 364 -31.89 9.09 -7.94
N GLN A 365 -31.11 8.28 -8.69
CA GLN A 365 -31.00 8.37 -10.15
C GLN A 365 -31.05 6.96 -10.81
N PRO A 366 -32.20 6.26 -10.74
CA PRO A 366 -32.30 4.85 -11.15
C PRO A 366 -32.06 4.61 -12.64
N LEU A 367 -32.38 5.58 -13.51
CA LEU A 367 -32.15 5.46 -14.95
C LEU A 367 -30.65 5.53 -15.29
N LEU A 368 -29.93 6.50 -14.71
CA LEU A 368 -28.49 6.64 -14.87
C LEU A 368 -27.77 5.40 -14.32
N PHE A 369 -28.15 4.95 -13.13
CA PHE A 369 -27.58 3.74 -12.53
C PHE A 369 -27.73 2.52 -13.45
N ARG A 370 -28.92 2.30 -14.02
CA ARG A 370 -29.15 1.19 -14.96
C ARG A 370 -28.28 1.30 -16.22
N GLU A 371 -28.11 2.50 -16.77
CA GLU A 371 -27.27 2.72 -17.96
C GLU A 371 -25.79 2.41 -17.67
N LEU A 372 -25.28 2.88 -16.54
CA LEU A 372 -23.92 2.59 -16.07
C LEU A 372 -23.70 1.09 -15.87
N VAL A 373 -24.67 0.39 -15.27
CA VAL A 373 -24.61 -1.07 -15.08
C VAL A 373 -24.56 -1.80 -16.42
N GLN A 374 -25.37 -1.40 -17.40
CA GLN A 374 -25.34 -2.00 -18.73
C GLN A 374 -24.02 -1.74 -19.45
N GLN A 375 -23.48 -0.52 -19.35
CA GLN A 375 -22.17 -0.20 -19.90
C GLN A 375 -21.08 -1.04 -19.24
N ARG A 376 -21.09 -1.14 -17.90
CA ARG A 376 -20.13 -1.94 -17.15
C ARG A 376 -20.23 -3.43 -17.47
N ALA A 377 -21.44 -3.95 -17.65
CA ALA A 377 -21.66 -5.33 -18.09
C ALA A 377 -21.07 -5.59 -19.47
N ARG A 378 -21.26 -4.67 -20.44
CA ARG A 378 -20.61 -4.78 -21.76
C ARG A 378 -19.08 -4.79 -21.65
N THR A 379 -18.52 -3.86 -20.87
CA THR A 379 -17.06 -3.81 -20.63
C THR A 379 -16.54 -5.08 -19.97
N LEU A 380 -17.27 -5.62 -19.00
CA LEU A 380 -16.94 -6.89 -18.37
C LEU A 380 -16.98 -8.03 -19.37
N HIS A 381 -17.98 -8.08 -20.24
CA HIS A 381 -18.09 -9.11 -21.27
C HIS A 381 -16.93 -9.03 -22.29
N GLU A 382 -16.60 -7.83 -22.77
CA GLU A 382 -15.56 -7.61 -23.78
C GLU A 382 -14.14 -7.73 -23.22
N ASN A 383 -13.91 -7.25 -21.99
CA ASN A 383 -12.58 -7.13 -21.38
C ASN A 383 -12.41 -8.01 -20.12
N HIS A 384 -13.13 -9.13 -20.01
CA HIS A 384 -13.12 -9.99 -18.81
C HIS A 384 -11.73 -10.51 -18.43
N GLU A 385 -10.80 -10.62 -19.39
CA GLU A 385 -9.42 -11.06 -19.13
C GLU A 385 -8.48 -9.92 -18.70
N CYS A 386 -8.97 -8.68 -18.63
CA CYS A 386 -8.17 -7.49 -18.35
C CYS A 386 -8.26 -7.12 -16.85
N VAL A 387 -7.12 -7.13 -16.15
CA VAL A 387 -7.05 -6.83 -14.70
C VAL A 387 -6.04 -5.70 -14.48
N SER A 388 -6.51 -4.57 -13.94
CA SER A 388 -5.73 -3.40 -13.46
C SER A 388 -4.41 -3.12 -14.18
N HIS A 389 -4.45 -2.24 -15.19
CA HIS A 389 -3.25 -1.69 -15.82
C HIS A 389 -3.09 -0.20 -15.48
N VAL A 390 -1.85 0.27 -15.43
CA VAL A 390 -1.53 1.70 -15.50
C VAL A 390 -1.51 2.08 -16.98
N TRP A 391 -2.15 3.20 -17.31
CA TRP A 391 -2.68 3.48 -18.63
C TRP A 391 -2.04 4.76 -19.21
N ASP A 392 -1.36 4.69 -20.37
CA ASP A 392 -0.89 5.86 -21.16
C ASP A 392 -1.44 5.91 -22.59
N ASP A 393 -1.87 7.05 -23.13
CA ASP A 393 -2.60 7.12 -24.42
C ASP A 393 -1.85 6.55 -25.65
N CYS A 394 -2.49 5.62 -26.40
CA CYS A 394 -2.04 5.21 -27.74
C CYS A 394 -3.22 5.02 -28.71
N PRO A 395 -3.05 5.40 -30.00
CA PRO A 395 -4.16 5.40 -30.94
C PRO A 395 -4.70 4.01 -31.32
N ARG A 396 -3.88 2.94 -31.44
CA ARG A 396 -4.28 1.55 -31.81
C ARG A 396 -3.15 0.55 -31.48
N GLY A 397 -3.46 -0.68 -31.06
CA GLY A 397 -2.41 -1.69 -30.83
C GLY A 397 -2.87 -3.01 -30.21
N THR A 398 -1.92 -3.94 -30.09
CA THR A 398 -2.09 -5.22 -29.38
C THR A 398 -1.61 -5.09 -27.95
N CYS A 399 -2.44 -5.49 -26.99
CA CYS A 399 -2.09 -5.58 -25.57
C CYS A 399 -0.86 -6.49 -25.35
N GLY A 400 0.21 -5.99 -24.74
CA GLY A 400 1.47 -6.75 -24.53
C GLY A 400 1.35 -7.92 -23.55
N GLU A 401 0.33 -7.92 -22.70
CA GLU A 401 0.13 -8.94 -21.66
C GLU A 401 -1.00 -9.92 -22.01
N CYS A 402 -2.08 -9.42 -22.60
CA CYS A 402 -3.28 -10.19 -22.95
C CYS A 402 -3.40 -10.53 -24.45
N GLY A 403 -2.61 -9.90 -25.33
CA GLY A 403 -2.51 -10.27 -26.75
C GLY A 403 -3.68 -9.83 -27.66
N ILE A 404 -4.67 -9.10 -27.14
CA ILE A 404 -5.86 -8.66 -27.89
C ILE A 404 -5.58 -7.37 -28.66
N TYR A 405 -6.01 -7.31 -29.93
CA TYR A 405 -5.87 -6.16 -30.83
C TYR A 405 -7.11 -5.25 -30.76
N TYR A 406 -6.91 -3.96 -30.47
CA TYR A 406 -8.00 -2.98 -30.37
C TYR A 406 -7.94 -1.94 -31.50
N HIS A 407 -9.11 -1.68 -32.11
CA HIS A 407 -9.25 -0.85 -33.32
C HIS A 407 -9.50 0.65 -33.04
N TYR A 408 -9.81 1.02 -31.79
CA TYR A 408 -10.07 2.40 -31.37
C TYR A 408 -9.40 2.65 -30.01
N PHE A 409 -8.91 3.88 -29.81
CA PHE A 409 -8.20 4.42 -28.64
C PHE A 409 -8.26 3.54 -27.39
N LEU A 410 -7.09 3.06 -26.96
CA LEU A 410 -6.88 2.62 -25.59
C LEU A 410 -5.49 3.04 -25.14
N LYS A 411 -5.45 3.46 -23.88
CA LYS A 411 -4.22 3.65 -23.16
C LYS A 411 -3.42 2.31 -23.12
N VAL A 412 -2.12 2.36 -23.36
CA VAL A 412 -1.12 1.28 -23.34
C VAL A 412 -0.75 0.91 -21.92
N CYS A 413 -0.52 -0.38 -21.70
CA CYS A 413 0.12 -0.94 -20.52
C CYS A 413 1.65 -0.86 -20.69
N CYS A 414 2.33 0.05 -19.99
CA CYS A 414 3.78 0.21 -20.05
C CYS A 414 4.50 -0.78 -19.11
N ILE A 415 4.76 -2.01 -19.55
CA ILE A 415 5.78 -2.91 -18.93
C ILE A 415 6.82 -3.39 -19.96
N LEU A 416 6.89 -2.81 -21.17
CA LEU A 416 7.94 -3.18 -22.14
C LEU A 416 8.45 -1.98 -22.94
N LEU A 417 9.19 -1.09 -22.28
CA LEU A 417 10.07 -0.13 -22.99
C LEU A 417 11.55 -0.23 -22.62
N ASP A 418 12.00 -1.31 -21.97
CA ASP A 418 13.44 -1.57 -21.72
C ASP A 418 13.91 -2.96 -22.20
N ALA A 419 13.28 -3.52 -23.24
CA ALA A 419 13.74 -4.79 -23.86
C ALA A 419 13.93 -4.70 -25.38
N ALA A 420 14.13 -3.49 -25.92
CA ALA A 420 14.56 -3.29 -27.29
C ALA A 420 15.49 -2.07 -27.38
N GLY A 421 16.72 -2.26 -26.92
CA GLY A 421 17.88 -1.39 -27.10
C GLY A 421 19.15 -2.24 -26.97
#